data_AF-A0A1R3TR21-F1
#
_entry.id   AF-A0A1R3TR21-F1
#
_cell.length_a   1.000
_cell.length_b   1.000
_cell.length_c   1.000
_cell.angle_alpha   90.00
_cell.angle_beta   90.00
_cell.angle_gamma   90.00
#
_symmetry.space_group_name_H-M   'P 1'
#
loop_
_entity.id
_entity.type
_entity.pdbx_description
1 polymer ?
#
loop_
_entity_poly.entity_id
_entity_poly.type
_entity_poly.pdbx_seq_one_letter_code
_entity_poly.pdbx_strand_id
1 'polypeptide(L)'
;MNRFAVNAALVLTISAALSSCVTTNADGVKQYSSRKTTVSGDRLKISRVAIVKRDCNMRTFAEMRVIDPPQHGKVDIVHEKVEGKFSGDYRLCTGKEVMGTVAYYTSQKGYIGRDKVVIRASSDDGIVRDYVSEINVVK
;
A
#
# COMPACT_ATOMS: atom_id res chain seq x y z
N MET A 1 13.86 -61.72 13.75
CA MET A 1 14.58 -60.90 12.75
C MET A 1 13.74 -59.66 12.47
N ASN A 2 14.20 -58.52 12.99
CA ASN A 2 13.50 -57.23 13.05
C ASN A 2 13.19 -56.64 11.67
N ARG A 3 12.01 -56.03 11.52
CA ARG A 3 11.75 -55.00 10.51
C ARG A 3 11.46 -53.68 11.22
N PHE A 4 12.44 -52.79 11.21
CA PHE A 4 12.31 -51.42 11.68
C PHE A 4 11.43 -50.62 10.71
N ALA A 5 10.29 -50.12 11.19
CA ALA A 5 9.51 -49.11 10.50
C ALA A 5 10.06 -47.73 10.88
N VAL A 6 10.68 -47.03 9.94
CA VAL A 6 11.12 -45.63 10.09
C VAL A 6 9.98 -44.76 9.58
N ASN A 7 9.23 -44.13 10.49
CA ASN A 7 8.26 -43.09 10.15
C ASN A 7 9.02 -41.82 9.78
N ALA A 8 9.00 -41.46 8.49
CA ALA A 8 9.48 -40.17 8.01
C ALA A 8 8.49 -39.07 8.40
N ALA A 9 8.83 -38.28 9.41
CA ALA A 9 8.10 -37.06 9.75
C ALA A 9 8.43 -35.97 8.71
N LEU A 10 7.46 -35.63 7.86
CA LEU A 10 7.55 -34.56 6.89
C LEU A 10 7.43 -33.20 7.61
N VAL A 11 8.56 -32.53 7.89
CA VAL A 11 8.56 -31.17 8.43
C VAL A 11 8.24 -30.19 7.29
N LEU A 12 6.98 -29.77 7.20
CA LEU A 12 6.54 -28.67 6.33
C LEU A 12 6.98 -27.33 6.94
N THR A 13 8.15 -26.84 6.54
CA THR A 13 8.57 -25.46 6.79
C THR A 13 7.73 -24.51 5.93
N ILE A 14 6.62 -24.01 6.50
CA ILE A 14 5.84 -22.95 5.87
C ILE A 14 6.69 -21.68 5.87
N SER A 15 7.32 -21.42 4.74
CA SER A 15 7.97 -20.14 4.48
C SER A 15 6.87 -19.11 4.31
N ALA A 16 6.61 -18.30 5.34
CA ALA A 16 5.67 -17.19 5.26
C ALA A 16 6.24 -16.11 4.33
N ALA A 17 6.04 -16.27 3.03
CA ALA A 17 6.23 -15.18 2.08
C ALA A 17 5.21 -14.08 2.43
N LEU A 18 5.70 -12.85 2.66
CA LEU A 18 4.88 -11.64 2.78
C LEU A 18 4.22 -11.35 1.42
N SER A 19 3.24 -12.17 1.02
CA SER A 19 2.43 -11.93 -0.17
C SER A 19 1.41 -10.85 0.16
N SER A 20 1.47 -9.72 -0.54
CA SER A 20 0.36 -8.77 -0.53
C SER A 20 -0.78 -9.42 -1.32
N CYS A 21 -1.85 -9.82 -0.65
CA CYS A 21 -3.05 -10.30 -1.33
C CYS A 21 -3.62 -9.18 -2.19
N VAL A 22 -3.67 -9.39 -3.51
CA VAL A 22 -4.39 -8.52 -4.44
C VAL A 22 -5.75 -9.15 -4.66
N THR A 23 -6.81 -8.45 -4.26
CA THR A 23 -8.20 -8.85 -4.50
C THR A 23 -8.83 -7.91 -5.52
N THR A 24 -10.01 -8.26 -6.02
CA THR A 24 -10.82 -7.37 -6.85
C THR A 24 -12.06 -6.99 -6.07
N ASN A 25 -12.46 -5.71 -6.11
CA ASN A 25 -13.69 -5.26 -5.45
C ASN A 25 -14.94 -5.60 -6.30
N ALA A 26 -16.13 -5.22 -5.81
CA ALA A 26 -17.39 -5.44 -6.53
C ALA A 26 -17.44 -4.74 -7.91
N ASP A 27 -16.69 -3.64 -8.09
CA ASP A 27 -16.61 -2.89 -9.35
C ASP A 27 -15.59 -3.48 -10.35
N GLY A 28 -14.93 -4.60 -10.02
CA GLY A 28 -13.87 -5.15 -10.87
C GLY A 28 -12.51 -4.45 -10.73
N VAL A 29 -12.34 -3.54 -9.77
CA VAL A 29 -11.10 -2.79 -9.54
C VAL A 29 -10.13 -3.58 -8.65
N LYS A 30 -8.85 -3.63 -9.06
CA LYS A 30 -7.78 -4.27 -8.28
C LYS A 30 -7.52 -3.52 -6.98
N GLN A 31 -7.48 -4.26 -5.88
CA GLN A 31 -7.23 -3.77 -4.53
C GLN A 31 -5.84 -4.16 -4.05
N TYR A 32 -5.16 -3.21 -3.41
CA TYR A 32 -3.87 -3.41 -2.77
C TYR A 32 -4.01 -3.09 -1.29
N SER A 33 -3.99 -4.14 -0.46
CA SER A 33 -4.12 -4.01 0.99
C SER A 33 -2.76 -3.83 1.66
N SER A 34 -2.72 -2.95 2.64
CA SER A 34 -1.54 -2.70 3.47
C SER A 34 -1.95 -2.54 4.94
N ARG A 35 -1.09 -3.03 5.84
CA ARG A 35 -1.21 -2.76 7.28
C ARG A 35 -0.16 -1.74 7.69
N LYS A 36 -0.56 -0.75 8.48
CA LYS A 36 0.28 0.34 8.97
C LYS A 36 0.08 0.52 10.47
N THR A 37 1.08 1.07 11.13
CA THR A 37 1.00 1.48 12.54
C THR A 37 1.46 2.93 12.66
N THR A 38 0.79 3.71 13.51
CA THR A 38 1.16 5.11 13.78
C THR A 38 0.80 5.48 15.21
N VAL A 39 1.46 6.49 15.77
CA VAL A 39 1.11 7.05 17.07
C VAL A 39 -0.09 7.99 16.91
N SER A 40 -0.92 8.10 17.95
CA SER A 40 -2.10 8.95 17.93
C SER A 40 -1.76 10.41 17.60
N GLY A 41 -2.38 10.93 16.55
CA GLY A 41 -2.18 12.29 16.07
C GLY A 41 -0.99 12.48 15.13
N ASP A 42 -0.18 11.44 14.90
CA ASP A 42 0.92 11.51 13.94
C ASP A 42 0.40 11.49 12.50
N ARG A 43 1.20 12.09 11.61
CA ARG A 43 0.94 12.07 10.17
C ARG A 43 1.66 10.89 9.53
N LEU A 44 0.89 9.92 9.06
CA LEU A 44 1.35 8.68 8.46
C LEU A 44 1.18 8.70 6.94
N LYS A 45 2.26 8.42 6.18
CA LYS A 45 2.17 8.17 4.74
C LYS A 45 1.52 6.80 4.47
N ILE A 46 0.29 6.80 3.96
CA ILE A 46 -0.48 5.57 3.75
C ILE A 46 -0.42 5.07 2.30
N SER A 47 -0.37 5.99 1.33
CA SER A 47 -0.24 5.64 -0.08
C SER A 47 0.58 6.69 -0.83
N ARG A 48 1.17 6.27 -1.95
CA ARG A 48 1.86 7.12 -2.89
C ARG A 48 1.78 6.52 -4.28
N VAL A 49 1.55 7.35 -5.29
CA VAL A 49 1.60 6.94 -6.69
C VAL A 49 2.46 7.94 -7.44
N ALA A 50 3.47 7.41 -8.13
CA ALA A 50 4.32 8.16 -9.02
C ALA A 50 4.20 7.55 -10.42
N ILE A 51 3.93 8.39 -11.41
CA ILE A 51 3.81 8.01 -12.81
C ILE A 51 4.94 8.72 -13.54
N VAL A 52 5.88 7.96 -14.08
CA VAL A 52 7.13 8.49 -14.62
C VAL A 52 7.29 8.18 -16.10
N LYS A 53 8.09 8.98 -16.78
CA LYS A 53 8.64 8.69 -18.11
C LYS A 53 9.91 7.85 -17.97
N ARG A 54 10.47 7.36 -19.09
CA ARG A 54 11.73 6.58 -19.09
C ARG A 54 12.95 7.36 -18.60
N ASP A 55 12.94 8.68 -18.68
CA ASP A 55 13.97 9.57 -18.12
C ASP A 55 13.80 9.82 -16.60
N CYS A 56 12.80 9.18 -15.97
CA CYS A 56 12.41 9.33 -14.56
C CYS A 56 11.82 10.67 -14.17
N ASN A 57 11.55 11.56 -15.13
CA ASN A 57 10.72 12.72 -14.84
C ASN A 57 9.26 12.30 -14.68
N MET A 58 8.52 13.06 -13.86
CA MET A 58 7.08 12.85 -13.71
C MET A 58 6.39 12.99 -15.06
N ARG A 59 5.50 12.05 -15.37
CA ARG A 59 4.65 12.07 -16.55
C ARG A 59 3.38 12.88 -16.29
N THR A 60 2.68 12.55 -15.21
CA THR A 60 1.46 13.21 -14.73
C THR A 60 1.23 12.90 -13.25
N PHE A 61 0.37 13.66 -12.59
CA PHE A 61 -0.13 13.30 -11.27
C PHE A 61 -1.21 12.22 -11.37
N ALA A 62 -1.24 11.32 -10.40
CA ALA A 62 -2.37 10.40 -10.27
C ALA A 62 -3.54 11.14 -9.61
N GLU A 63 -4.74 10.92 -10.12
CA GLU A 63 -5.98 11.35 -9.48
C GLU A 63 -6.26 10.42 -8.31
N MET A 64 -6.07 10.90 -7.07
CA MET A 64 -6.40 10.15 -5.85
C MET A 64 -7.66 10.70 -5.21
N ARG A 65 -8.59 9.80 -4.84
CA ARG A 65 -9.82 10.15 -4.11
C ARG A 65 -10.09 9.15 -2.99
N VAL A 66 -10.51 9.65 -1.83
CA VAL A 66 -10.99 8.80 -0.74
C VAL A 66 -12.38 8.30 -1.10
N ILE A 67 -12.53 6.98 -1.22
CA ILE A 67 -13.82 6.34 -1.56
C ILE A 67 -14.47 5.66 -0.35
N ASP A 68 -13.68 5.38 0.69
CA ASP A 68 -14.14 4.95 2.01
C ASP A 68 -13.30 5.70 3.07
N PRO A 69 -13.85 6.74 3.72
CA PRO A 69 -13.10 7.58 4.64
C PRO A 69 -12.80 6.87 5.97
N PRO A 70 -11.69 7.22 6.64
CA PRO A 70 -11.43 6.73 7.99
C PRO A 70 -12.50 7.22 8.98
N GLN A 71 -12.83 6.37 9.95
CA GLN A 71 -13.80 6.72 10.99
C GLN A 71 -13.18 7.60 12.08
N HIS A 72 -11.88 7.44 12.33
CA HIS A 72 -11.20 8.04 13.49
C HIS A 72 -9.99 8.89 13.07
N GLY A 73 -10.05 9.47 11.88
CA GLY A 73 -8.97 10.30 11.35
C GLY A 73 -9.38 11.12 10.13
N LYS A 74 -8.38 11.65 9.45
CA LYS A 74 -8.52 12.40 8.20
C LYS A 74 -7.44 12.00 7.21
N VAL A 75 -7.67 12.31 5.94
CA VAL A 75 -6.72 12.07 4.85
C VAL A 75 -6.40 13.37 4.14
N ASP A 76 -5.12 13.69 4.04
CA ASP A 76 -4.61 14.79 3.23
C ASP A 76 -3.92 14.22 1.99
N ILE A 77 -4.36 14.65 0.81
CA ILE A 77 -3.74 14.28 -0.47
C ILE A 77 -2.93 15.47 -0.98
N VAL A 78 -1.65 15.26 -1.24
CA VAL A 78 -0.71 16.30 -1.63
C VAL A 78 0.17 15.86 -2.80
N HIS A 79 0.75 16.83 -3.50
CA HIS A 79 1.77 16.61 -4.51
C HIS A 79 3.14 16.93 -3.93
N GLU A 80 4.03 15.95 -3.91
CA GLU A 80 5.38 16.09 -3.36
C GLU A 80 6.35 15.12 -4.05
N LYS A 81 7.65 15.28 -3.77
CA LYS A 81 8.65 14.30 -4.18
C LYS A 81 8.51 13.03 -3.37
N VAL A 82 8.56 11.89 -4.06
CA VAL A 82 8.56 10.56 -3.47
C VAL A 82 9.54 9.66 -4.18
N GLU A 83 10.10 8.71 -3.42
CA GLU A 83 10.82 7.59 -3.99
C GLU A 83 9.84 6.44 -4.29
N GLY A 84 10.10 5.72 -5.39
CA GLY A 84 9.30 4.60 -5.84
C GLY A 84 10.09 3.32 -6.06
N LYS A 85 9.38 2.19 -6.06
CA LYS A 85 9.88 0.94 -6.62
C LYS A 85 9.21 0.76 -7.97
N PHE A 86 9.99 0.83 -9.03
CA PHE A 86 9.52 0.71 -10.41
C PHE A 86 9.98 -0.62 -11.00
N SER A 87 9.25 -1.14 -11.98
CA SER A 87 9.53 -2.42 -12.65
C SER A 87 9.58 -2.23 -14.17
N GLY A 88 10.01 -3.28 -14.89
CA GLY A 88 10.13 -3.27 -16.34
C GLY A 88 11.10 -2.18 -16.83
N ASP A 89 10.71 -1.50 -17.91
CA ASP A 89 11.48 -0.43 -18.54
C ASP A 89 11.76 0.78 -17.63
N TYR A 90 11.00 0.91 -16.54
CA TYR A 90 11.11 2.02 -15.59
C TYR A 90 11.96 1.67 -14.35
N ARG A 91 12.54 0.46 -14.26
CA ARG A 91 13.32 0.01 -13.10
C ARG A 91 14.46 0.96 -12.74
N LEU A 92 15.04 1.65 -13.71
CA LEU A 92 16.11 2.65 -13.52
C LEU A 92 15.70 3.87 -12.68
N CYS A 93 14.39 4.08 -12.49
CA CYS A 93 13.83 5.14 -11.65
C CYS A 93 13.68 4.72 -10.18
N THR A 94 13.93 3.46 -9.84
CA THR A 94 13.86 2.98 -8.46
C THR A 94 14.90 3.68 -7.59
N GLY A 95 14.47 4.23 -6.46
CA GLY A 95 15.32 5.00 -5.54
C GLY A 95 15.58 6.45 -5.96
N LYS A 96 15.03 6.93 -7.09
CA LYS A 96 15.06 8.35 -7.44
C LYS A 96 13.86 9.05 -6.82
N GLU A 97 14.06 10.27 -6.32
CA GLU A 97 12.97 11.17 -5.96
C GLU A 97 12.30 11.72 -7.22
N VAL A 98 10.99 11.50 -7.32
CA VAL A 98 10.17 11.99 -8.43
C VAL A 98 8.90 12.62 -7.88
N MET A 99 8.35 13.63 -8.58
CA MET A 99 7.05 14.18 -8.19
C MET A 99 5.97 13.11 -8.31
N GLY A 100 5.08 13.06 -7.32
CA GLY A 100 3.95 12.14 -7.28
C GLY A 100 2.83 12.62 -6.37
N THR A 101 1.75 11.86 -6.35
CA THR A 101 0.59 12.10 -5.46
C THR A 101 0.70 11.22 -4.23
N VAL A 102 0.53 11.82 -3.06
CA VAL A 102 0.73 11.17 -1.76
C VAL A 102 -0.48 11.37 -0.88
N ALA A 103 -0.92 10.29 -0.24
CA ALA A 103 -1.95 10.34 0.77
C ALA A 103 -1.36 10.15 2.17
N TYR A 104 -1.68 11.08 3.05
CA TYR A 104 -1.33 11.04 4.46
C TYR A 104 -2.57 10.83 5.31
N TYR A 105 -2.48 9.97 6.31
CA TYR A 105 -3.48 9.80 7.36
C TYR A 105 -3.03 10.49 8.64
N THR A 106 -3.98 11.08 9.37
CA THR A 106 -3.77 11.53 10.74
C THR A 106 -4.98 11.13 11.57
N SER A 107 -4.78 10.40 12.68
CA SER A 107 -5.87 10.05 13.57
C SER A 107 -6.37 11.28 14.33
N GLN A 108 -7.60 11.22 14.84
CA GLN A 108 -8.07 12.15 15.84
C GLN A 108 -7.17 12.07 17.07
N LYS A 109 -6.95 13.22 17.72
CA LYS A 109 -6.05 13.33 18.88
C LYS A 109 -6.57 12.45 20.02
N GLY A 110 -5.74 11.53 20.51
CA GLY A 110 -6.06 10.63 21.61
C GLY A 110 -6.79 9.35 21.19
N TYR A 111 -7.16 9.20 19.91
CA TYR A 111 -7.71 7.93 19.42
C TYR A 111 -6.63 6.83 19.45
N ILE A 112 -7.01 5.64 19.92
CA ILE A 112 -6.21 4.42 19.96
C ILE A 112 -7.10 3.29 19.48
N GLY A 113 -6.63 2.49 18.52
CA GLY A 113 -7.45 1.43 17.93
C GLY A 113 -7.21 1.24 16.43
N ARG A 114 -8.10 0.50 15.80
CA ARG A 114 -8.02 0.22 14.36
C ARG A 114 -8.85 1.21 13.56
N ASP A 115 -8.25 1.74 12.51
CA ASP A 115 -8.91 2.54 11.50
C ASP A 115 -8.67 1.95 10.11
N LYS A 116 -9.45 2.39 9.13
CA LYS A 116 -9.35 1.91 7.76
C LYS A 116 -9.69 3.03 6.78
N VAL A 117 -8.94 3.10 5.69
CA VAL A 117 -9.25 3.99 4.57
C VAL A 117 -9.10 3.24 3.26
N VAL A 118 -9.97 3.56 2.29
CA VAL A 118 -9.82 3.13 0.91
C VAL A 118 -9.66 4.33 -0.01
N ILE A 119 -8.56 4.35 -0.77
CA ILE A 119 -8.23 5.40 -1.73
C ILE A 119 -8.22 4.81 -3.14
N ARG A 120 -9.03 5.36 -4.03
CA ARG A 120 -8.97 5.05 -5.46
C ARG A 120 -7.95 5.97 -6.12
N ALA A 121 -7.01 5.38 -6.86
CA ALA A 121 -6.10 6.10 -7.73
C ALA A 121 -6.39 5.75 -9.19
N SER A 122 -6.45 6.77 -10.04
CA SER A 122 -6.54 6.61 -11.48
C SER A 122 -5.46 7.40 -12.21
N SER A 123 -5.01 6.88 -13.34
CA SER A 123 -4.11 7.54 -14.28
C SER A 123 -4.78 7.78 -15.63
N ASP A 124 -4.19 8.67 -16.42
CA ASP A 124 -4.64 9.04 -17.77
C ASP A 124 -4.57 7.90 -18.79
N ASP A 125 -3.80 6.84 -18.52
CA ASP A 125 -3.73 5.60 -19.30
C ASP A 125 -4.82 4.57 -18.92
N GLY A 126 -5.80 4.99 -18.10
CA GLY A 126 -6.96 4.19 -17.73
C GLY A 126 -6.71 3.17 -16.63
N ILE A 127 -5.51 3.14 -16.03
CA ILE A 127 -5.25 2.25 -14.90
C ILE A 127 -5.97 2.78 -13.65
N VAL A 128 -6.82 1.95 -13.06
CA VAL A 128 -7.54 2.23 -11.81
C VAL A 128 -7.15 1.19 -10.76
N ARG A 129 -6.86 1.65 -9.53
CA ARG A 129 -6.52 0.80 -8.39
C ARG A 129 -7.13 1.35 -7.12
N ASP A 130 -7.54 0.45 -6.24
CA ASP A 130 -7.92 0.78 -4.87
C ASP A 130 -6.78 0.42 -3.91
N TYR A 131 -6.42 1.35 -3.04
CA TYR A 131 -5.45 1.15 -1.96
C TYR A 131 -6.21 1.08 -0.64
N VAL A 132 -6.19 -0.09 -0.02
CA VAL A 132 -6.81 -0.33 1.28
C VAL A 132 -5.72 -0.23 2.34
N SER A 133 -5.82 0.74 3.23
CA SER A 133 -4.90 0.90 4.36
C SER A 133 -5.63 0.58 5.65
N GLU A 134 -5.26 -0.54 6.28
CA GLU A 134 -5.63 -0.89 7.64
C GLU A 134 -4.60 -0.27 8.60
N ILE A 135 -5.05 0.53 9.55
CA ILE A 135 -4.20 1.37 10.38
C ILE A 135 -4.40 1.00 11.83
N ASN A 136 -3.31 0.63 12.51
CA ASN A 136 -3.29 0.45 13.96
C ASN A 136 -2.73 1.69 14.62
N VAL A 137 -3.56 2.41 15.37
CA VAL A 137 -3.18 3.62 16.09
C VAL A 137 -2.81 3.26 17.52
N VAL A 138 -1.59 3.62 17.92
CA VAL A 138 -1.01 3.34 19.25
C VAL A 138 -0.70 4.63 20.00
N LYS A 139 -0.35 4.51 21.29
CA LYS A 139 -0.05 5.64 22.16
C LYS A 139 1.36 6.16 21.93
#